data_AF-A0A101XRP8-F1
#
_entry.id   AF-A0A101XRP8-F1
#
_cell.length_a   1.000
_cell.length_b   1.000
_cell.length_c   1.000
_cell.angle_alpha   90.00
_cell.angle_beta   90.00
_cell.angle_gamma   90.00
#
_symmetry.space_group_name_H-M   'P 1'
#
loop_
_entity.id
_entity.type
_entity.pdbx_description
1 polymer ?
#
loop_
_entity_poly.entity_id
_entity_poly.type
_entity_poly.pdbx_seq_one_letter_code
_entity_poly.pdbx_strand_id
1 'polypeptide(L)'
;MAQSIRTRVAIEDEASSVARQTAQEMMDLLVSQRDTLKHAIALLQVLNEREVLQMLTALFEQLDPVMTVIVNQVAKPEYTGGIKNVFALAGGIGQFDSESLSTLLRGMARGVKEATEASEPSRTGMGVFDLLKALKDPEISSGLRILLQFLKGFGAGMTP
;
A
#
# COMPACT_ATOMS: atom_id res chain seq x y z
N MET A 1 30.51 58.73 2.08
CA MET A 1 29.51 58.11 2.98
C MET A 1 28.11 58.10 2.34
N ALA A 2 27.94 57.63 1.09
CA ALA A 2 26.66 57.69 0.38
C ALA A 2 26.19 56.34 -0.22
N GLN A 3 26.96 55.26 -0.06
CA GLN A 3 26.67 53.96 -0.67
C GLN A 3 26.19 52.88 0.32
N SER A 4 26.23 53.10 1.63
CA SER A 4 25.82 52.10 2.62
C SER A 4 24.32 52.13 2.97
N ILE A 5 23.58 53.19 2.61
CA ILE A 5 22.15 53.31 2.93
C ILE A 5 21.27 52.66 1.85
N ARG A 6 21.70 52.65 0.58
CA ARG A 6 20.91 52.06 -0.52
C ARG A 6 20.82 50.53 -0.47
N THR A 7 21.80 49.85 0.11
CA THR A 7 21.84 48.37 0.12
C THR A 7 20.94 47.75 1.19
N ARG A 8 20.71 48.41 2.34
CA ARG A 8 19.81 47.85 3.38
C ARG A 8 18.32 47.98 3.05
N VAL A 9 17.92 49.07 2.38
CA VAL A 9 16.51 49.29 2.02
C VAL A 9 16.05 48.28 0.96
N ALA A 10 16.92 47.89 0.02
CA ALA A 10 16.57 46.92 -1.02
C ALA A 10 16.34 45.49 -0.50
N ILE A 11 17.07 45.04 0.54
CA ILE A 11 16.93 43.70 1.13
C ILE A 11 15.67 43.62 2.01
N GLU A 12 15.32 44.71 2.68
CA GLU A 12 14.12 44.80 3.52
C GLU A 12 12.84 44.91 2.69
N ASP A 13 12.90 45.58 1.53
CA ASP A 13 11.83 45.57 0.53
C ASP A 13 11.70 44.21 -0.17
N GLU A 14 12.80 43.52 -0.54
CA GLU A 14 12.72 42.18 -1.13
C GLU A 14 12.17 41.15 -0.15
N ALA A 15 12.67 41.08 1.10
CA ALA A 15 12.15 40.16 2.11
C ALA A 15 10.68 40.47 2.47
N SER A 16 10.31 41.75 2.55
CA SER A 16 8.91 42.15 2.76
C SER A 16 8.03 41.89 1.53
N SER A 17 8.57 41.94 0.32
CA SER A 17 7.84 41.63 -0.93
C SER A 17 7.64 40.13 -1.11
N VAL A 18 8.65 39.31 -0.82
CA VAL A 18 8.57 37.84 -0.83
C VAL A 18 7.61 37.36 0.25
N ALA A 19 7.69 37.89 1.47
CA ALA A 19 6.73 37.54 2.52
C ALA A 19 5.28 37.91 2.15
N ARG A 20 5.06 39.06 1.49
CA ARG A 20 3.74 39.46 0.99
C ARG A 20 3.26 38.60 -0.17
N GLN A 21 4.16 38.25 -1.10
CA GLN A 21 3.86 37.39 -2.24
C GLN A 21 3.55 35.96 -1.79
N THR A 22 4.38 35.37 -0.91
CA THR A 22 4.10 34.06 -0.32
C THR A 22 2.80 34.07 0.49
N ALA A 23 2.51 35.14 1.23
CA ALA A 23 1.23 35.27 1.92
C ALA A 23 0.04 35.33 0.94
N GLN A 24 0.18 36.02 -0.19
CA GLN A 24 -0.85 36.08 -1.24
C GLN A 24 -1.02 34.73 -1.93
N GLU A 25 0.06 34.06 -2.31
CA GLU A 25 0.02 32.72 -2.92
C GLU A 25 -0.59 31.69 -1.96
N MET A 26 -0.25 31.76 -0.67
CA MET A 26 -0.91 30.96 0.36
C MET A 26 -2.39 31.32 0.46
N MET A 27 -2.76 32.60 0.50
CA MET A 27 -4.17 33.03 0.52
C MET A 27 -4.94 32.49 -0.70
N ASP A 28 -4.37 32.55 -1.90
CA ASP A 28 -5.01 32.03 -3.12
C ASP A 28 -5.14 30.50 -3.10
N LEU A 29 -4.13 29.78 -2.59
CA LEU A 29 -4.21 28.33 -2.39
C LEU A 29 -5.26 27.95 -1.33
N LEU A 30 -5.34 28.70 -0.24
CA LEU A 30 -6.31 28.50 0.84
C LEU A 30 -7.74 28.83 0.39
N VAL A 31 -7.91 29.81 -0.50
CA VAL A 31 -9.21 30.20 -1.07
C VAL A 31 -9.65 29.23 -2.17
N SER A 32 -8.74 28.78 -3.03
CA SER A 32 -9.05 27.83 -4.11
C SER A 32 -9.32 26.40 -3.61
N GLN A 33 -8.77 26.01 -2.46
CA GLN A 33 -8.96 24.69 -1.84
C GLN A 33 -9.67 24.74 -0.49
N ARG A 34 -10.54 25.75 -0.31
CA ARG A 34 -11.17 26.10 0.97
C ARG A 34 -11.82 24.90 1.68
N ASP A 35 -12.50 24.04 0.93
CA ASP A 35 -13.20 22.89 1.51
C ASP A 35 -12.24 21.73 1.83
N THR A 36 -11.23 21.46 0.99
CA THR A 36 -10.19 20.46 1.28
C THR A 36 -9.40 20.82 2.53
N LEU A 37 -9.03 22.09 2.69
CA LEU A 37 -8.32 22.56 3.86
C LEU A 37 -9.17 22.45 5.12
N LYS A 38 -10.46 22.80 5.06
CA LYS A 38 -11.38 22.61 6.20
C LYS A 38 -11.44 21.15 6.64
N HIS A 39 -11.52 20.21 5.70
CA HIS A 39 -11.53 18.79 6.01
C HIS A 39 -10.18 18.31 6.58
N ALA A 40 -9.06 18.80 6.04
CA ALA A 40 -7.73 18.49 6.59
C ALA A 40 -7.56 19.03 8.01
N ILE A 41 -7.99 20.26 8.28
CA ILE A 41 -7.97 20.87 9.62
C ILE A 41 -8.90 20.10 10.56
N ALA A 42 -10.10 19.73 10.14
CA ALA A 42 -11.03 18.93 10.92
C ALA A 42 -10.46 17.53 11.24
N LEU A 43 -9.80 16.89 10.28
CA LEU A 43 -9.10 15.62 10.50
C LEU A 43 -7.97 15.79 11.51
N LEU A 44 -7.13 16.82 11.37
CA LEU A 44 -6.06 17.12 12.32
C LEU A 44 -6.60 17.41 13.72
N GLN A 45 -7.75 18.08 13.83
CA GLN A 45 -8.43 18.30 15.11
C GLN A 45 -8.90 16.99 15.73
N VAL A 46 -9.57 16.12 14.97
CA VAL A 46 -10.02 14.80 15.45
C VAL A 46 -8.84 13.92 15.87
N LEU A 47 -7.74 13.95 15.12
CA LEU A 47 -6.52 13.21 15.46
C LEU A 47 -5.81 13.80 16.69
N ASN A 48 -5.88 15.11 16.89
CA ASN A 48 -5.36 15.77 18.10
C ASN A 48 -6.22 15.46 19.34
N GLU A 49 -7.54 15.54 19.22
CA GLU A 49 -8.51 15.24 20.29
C GLU A 49 -8.41 13.79 20.77
N ARG A 50 -8.03 12.86 19.88
CA ARG A 50 -7.83 11.44 20.20
C ARG A 50 -6.40 11.11 20.63
N GLU A 51 -5.56 12.12 20.87
CA GLU A 51 -4.13 11.98 21.21
C GLU A 51 -3.30 11.19 20.18
N VAL A 52 -3.85 10.94 18.99
CA VAL A 52 -3.19 10.17 17.93
C VAL A 52 -1.98 10.93 17.39
N LEU A 53 -2.09 12.25 17.23
CA LEU A 53 -0.95 13.08 16.82
C LEU A 53 0.18 13.03 17.85
N GLN A 54 -0.15 13.08 19.15
CA GLN A 54 0.84 13.02 20.23
C GLN A 54 1.52 11.65 20.29
N MET A 55 0.74 10.57 20.09
CA MET A 55 1.27 9.22 19.99
C MET A 55 2.22 9.07 18.79
N LEU A 56 1.85 9.60 17.62
CA LEU A 56 2.70 9.57 16.44
C LEU A 56 3.97 10.41 16.65
N THR A 57 3.86 11.63 17.19
CA THR A 57 5.02 12.48 17.50
C THR A 57 5.96 11.81 18.52
N ALA A 58 5.42 11.25 19.60
CA ALA A 58 6.22 10.53 20.60
C ALA A 58 6.91 9.29 20.00
N LEU A 59 6.24 8.59 19.08
CA LEU A 59 6.83 7.48 18.33
C LEU A 59 7.99 7.96 17.45
N PHE A 60 7.84 9.09 16.74
CA PHE A 60 8.86 9.66 15.87
C PHE A 60 10.07 10.24 16.65
N GLU A 61 9.83 10.88 17.79
CA GLU A 61 10.87 11.42 18.66
C GLU A 61 11.66 10.31 19.39
N GLN A 62 11.03 9.16 19.61
CA GLN A 62 11.61 8.03 20.35
C GLN A 62 11.77 6.76 19.50
N LEU A 63 11.97 6.91 18.19
CA LEU A 63 12.09 5.79 17.26
C LEU A 63 13.12 4.75 17.71
N ASP A 64 14.32 5.18 18.07
CA ASP A 64 15.44 4.28 18.41
C ASP A 64 15.17 3.41 19.67
N PRO A 65 14.75 3.98 20.82
CA PRO A 65 14.43 3.16 21.99
C PRO A 65 13.14 2.34 21.81
N VAL A 66 12.12 2.85 21.12
CA VAL A 66 10.86 2.11 20.90
C VAL A 66 11.05 0.93 19.96
N MET A 67 11.85 1.09 18.89
CA MET A 67 12.23 -0.01 18.00
C MET A 67 12.99 -1.09 18.75
N THR A 68 13.93 -0.71 19.62
CA THR A 68 14.72 -1.65 20.42
C THR A 68 13.82 -2.45 21.38
N VAL A 69 12.83 -1.80 22.02
CA VAL A 69 11.85 -2.46 22.88
C VAL A 69 10.97 -3.41 22.07
N ILE A 70 10.41 -2.98 20.93
CA ILE A 70 9.57 -3.83 20.08
C ILE A 70 10.35 -5.07 19.61
N VAL A 71 11.57 -4.88 19.10
CA VAL A 71 12.42 -5.99 18.63
C VAL A 71 12.76 -6.94 19.78
N ASN A 72 13.11 -6.42 20.95
CA ASN A 72 13.43 -7.26 22.11
C ASN A 72 12.20 -7.97 22.70
N GLN A 73 11.02 -7.33 22.70
CA GLN A 73 9.76 -7.94 23.12
C GLN A 73 9.35 -9.08 22.18
N VAL A 74 9.47 -8.84 20.87
CA VAL A 74 9.12 -9.81 19.83
C VAL A 74 10.15 -10.95 19.81
N ALA A 75 11.43 -10.68 20.10
CA ALA A 75 12.47 -11.69 20.23
C ALA A 75 12.39 -12.56 21.50
N LYS A 76 11.47 -12.27 22.44
CA LYS A 76 11.30 -13.10 23.65
C LYS A 76 10.89 -14.54 23.28
N PRO A 77 11.29 -15.54 24.08
CA PRO A 77 10.97 -16.95 23.83
C PRO A 77 9.47 -17.19 23.62
N GLU A 78 8.62 -16.42 24.30
CA GLU A 78 7.14 -16.49 24.16
C GLU A 78 6.64 -16.23 22.72
N TYR A 79 7.37 -15.43 21.94
CA TYR A 79 6.99 -14.99 20.58
C TYR A 79 7.93 -15.51 19.48
N THR A 80 9.04 -16.16 19.85
CA THR A 80 10.00 -16.76 18.90
C THR A 80 9.36 -17.76 17.93
N GLY A 81 8.31 -18.47 18.34
CA GLY A 81 7.54 -19.37 17.47
C GLY A 81 6.83 -18.62 16.33
N GLY A 82 6.20 -17.49 16.63
CA GLY A 82 5.54 -16.64 15.63
C GLY A 82 6.55 -16.00 14.67
N ILE A 83 7.67 -15.50 15.20
CA ILE A 83 8.79 -15.01 14.40
C ILE A 83 9.30 -16.10 13.44
N LYS A 84 9.54 -17.31 13.94
CA LYS A 84 10.06 -18.42 13.14
C LYS A 84 9.11 -18.78 12.01
N ASN A 85 7.79 -18.73 12.26
CA ASN A 85 6.79 -18.95 11.22
C ASN A 85 6.79 -17.81 10.18
N VAL A 86 6.91 -16.55 10.59
CA VAL A 86 7.02 -15.42 9.66
C VAL A 86 8.29 -15.52 8.80
N PHE A 87 9.43 -15.86 9.39
CA PHE A 87 10.66 -16.09 8.63
C PHE A 87 10.57 -17.32 7.72
N ALA A 88 9.90 -18.39 8.15
CA ALA A 88 9.65 -19.55 7.31
C ALA A 88 8.72 -19.22 6.14
N LEU A 89 7.69 -18.40 6.36
CA LEU A 89 6.82 -17.89 5.30
C LEU A 89 7.58 -16.96 4.35
N ALA A 90 8.39 -16.03 4.88
CA ALA A 90 9.21 -15.13 4.07
C ALA A 90 10.27 -15.89 3.25
N GLY A 91 10.90 -16.90 3.86
CA GLY A 91 11.84 -17.79 3.18
C GLY A 91 11.16 -18.68 2.14
N GLY A 92 9.94 -19.15 2.41
CA GLY A 92 9.11 -19.88 1.45
C GLY A 92 8.68 -19.01 0.27
N ILE A 93 8.28 -17.76 0.51
CA ILE A 93 7.98 -16.78 -0.55
C ILE A 93 9.25 -16.44 -1.34
N GLY A 94 10.40 -16.34 -0.68
CA GLY A 94 11.69 -16.08 -1.31
C GLY A 94 12.23 -17.25 -2.16
N GLN A 95 11.66 -18.46 -2.04
CA GLN A 95 12.01 -19.60 -2.89
C GLN A 95 11.29 -19.57 -4.24
N PHE A 96 10.26 -18.75 -4.41
CA PHE A 96 9.66 -18.53 -5.71
C PHE A 96 10.58 -17.65 -6.55
N ASP A 97 10.87 -18.07 -7.78
CA ASP A 97 11.52 -17.18 -8.72
C ASP A 97 10.56 -16.02 -9.08
N SER A 98 11.13 -14.83 -9.29
CA SER A 98 10.39 -13.61 -9.56
C SER A 98 9.47 -13.73 -10.79
N GLU A 99 9.88 -14.54 -11.78
CA GLU A 99 9.15 -14.74 -13.03
C GLU A 99 7.89 -15.59 -12.84
N SER A 100 7.98 -16.70 -12.10
CA SER A 100 6.85 -17.55 -11.71
C SER A 100 5.84 -16.78 -10.87
N LEU A 101 6.30 -16.03 -9.86
CA LEU A 101 5.42 -15.21 -9.03
C LEU A 101 4.71 -14.13 -9.85
N SER A 102 5.44 -13.41 -10.70
CA SER A 102 4.87 -12.40 -11.59
C SER A 102 3.80 -12.99 -12.52
N THR A 103 4.07 -14.18 -13.06
CA THR A 103 3.16 -14.88 -13.96
C THR A 103 1.88 -15.33 -13.25
N LEU A 104 2.00 -15.87 -12.03
CA LEU A 104 0.84 -16.23 -11.20
C LEU A 104 0.00 -15.00 -10.84
N LEU A 105 0.63 -13.91 -10.40
CA LEU A 105 -0.06 -12.67 -10.05
C LEU A 105 -0.76 -12.05 -11.27
N ARG A 106 -0.12 -12.05 -12.44
CA ARG A 106 -0.76 -11.60 -13.70
C ARG A 106 -1.95 -12.46 -14.08
N GLY A 107 -1.83 -13.78 -14.00
CA GLY A 107 -2.93 -14.71 -14.26
C GLY A 107 -4.11 -14.49 -13.33
N MET A 108 -3.85 -14.30 -12.03
CA MET A 108 -4.87 -14.01 -11.02
C MET A 108 -5.54 -12.65 -11.25
N ALA A 109 -4.75 -11.59 -11.51
CA ALA A 109 -5.28 -10.26 -11.81
C ALA A 109 -6.17 -10.27 -13.06
N ARG A 110 -5.76 -10.98 -14.10
CA ARG A 110 -6.59 -11.17 -15.30
C ARG A 110 -7.86 -11.96 -14.98
N GLY A 111 -7.78 -13.04 -14.21
CA GLY A 111 -8.96 -13.81 -13.79
C GLY A 111 -9.97 -12.99 -13.00
N VAL A 112 -9.52 -12.14 -12.07
CA VAL A 112 -10.39 -11.20 -11.33
C VAL A 112 -11.03 -10.20 -12.28
N LYS A 113 -10.25 -9.62 -13.20
CA LYS A 113 -10.76 -8.66 -14.19
C LYS A 113 -11.85 -9.29 -15.07
N GLU A 114 -11.58 -10.45 -15.65
CA GLU A 114 -12.55 -11.19 -16.49
C GLU A 114 -13.80 -11.59 -15.68
N ALA A 115 -13.65 -11.98 -14.41
CA ALA A 115 -14.79 -12.29 -13.54
C ALA A 115 -15.65 -11.06 -13.21
N THR A 116 -15.04 -9.88 -13.11
CA THR A 116 -15.77 -8.61 -12.90
C THR A 116 -16.37 -8.05 -14.19
N GLU A 117 -15.74 -8.32 -15.34
CA GLU A 117 -16.19 -7.88 -16.67
C GLU A 117 -17.23 -8.83 -17.27
N ALA A 118 -17.29 -10.08 -16.79
CA ALA A 118 -18.35 -11.05 -17.06
C ALA A 118 -19.70 -10.46 -16.61
N SER A 119 -20.31 -9.72 -17.52
CA SER A 119 -21.55 -8.99 -17.32
C SER A 119 -22.73 -9.94 -17.53
N GLU A 120 -23.65 -9.89 -16.57
CA GLU A 120 -24.91 -10.63 -16.43
C GLU A 120 -24.79 -12.07 -15.89
N PRO A 121 -25.31 -12.34 -14.68
CA PRO A 121 -25.68 -13.70 -14.31
C PRO A 121 -26.66 -14.21 -15.35
N SER A 122 -26.27 -15.22 -16.13
CA SER A 122 -27.19 -15.88 -17.03
C SER A 122 -28.39 -16.37 -16.21
N ARG A 123 -29.61 -15.96 -16.60
CA ARG A 123 -30.86 -16.36 -15.91
C ARG A 123 -31.06 -17.88 -15.87
N THR A 124 -30.34 -18.60 -16.73
CA THR A 124 -30.22 -20.05 -16.74
C THR A 124 -28.85 -20.42 -16.15
N GLY A 125 -28.84 -21.23 -15.09
CA GLY A 125 -27.60 -21.78 -14.54
C GLY A 125 -26.83 -22.58 -15.61
N MET A 126 -25.51 -22.64 -15.47
CA MET A 126 -24.65 -23.37 -16.40
C MET A 126 -25.02 -24.86 -16.41
N GLY A 127 -25.41 -25.39 -17.58
CA GLY A 127 -25.75 -26.80 -17.74
C GLY A 127 -24.52 -27.70 -17.81
N VAL A 128 -24.70 -29.01 -17.62
CA VAL A 128 -23.62 -30.01 -17.76
C VAL A 128 -22.99 -29.98 -19.16
N PHE A 129 -23.80 -29.70 -20.19
CA PHE A 129 -23.30 -29.56 -21.56
C PHE A 129 -22.43 -28.30 -21.76
N ASP A 130 -22.80 -27.19 -21.13
CA ASP A 130 -22.03 -25.95 -21.17
C ASP A 130 -20.70 -26.09 -20.42
N LEU A 131 -20.68 -26.83 -19.30
CA LEU A 131 -19.45 -27.20 -18.59
C LEU A 131 -18.51 -28.04 -19.47
N LEU A 132 -19.04 -29.05 -20.17
CA LEU A 132 -18.23 -29.86 -21.09
C LEU A 132 -17.68 -29.03 -22.25
N LYS A 133 -18.45 -28.06 -22.74
CA LYS A 133 -18.02 -27.12 -23.77
C LYS A 133 -16.93 -26.18 -23.23
N ALA A 134 -17.09 -25.67 -22.02
CA ALA A 134 -16.11 -24.84 -21.33
C ALA A 134 -14.80 -25.61 -21.07
N LEU A 135 -14.87 -26.88 -20.67
CA LEU A 135 -13.68 -27.73 -20.50
C LEU A 135 -12.93 -28.01 -21.81
N LYS A 136 -13.59 -27.90 -22.97
CA LYS A 136 -12.94 -27.98 -24.30
C LYS A 136 -12.29 -26.67 -24.72
N ASP A 137 -12.58 -25.57 -24.03
CA ASP A 137 -11.93 -24.29 -24.31
C ASP A 137 -10.41 -24.39 -24.01
N PRO A 138 -9.55 -23.94 -24.94
CA PRO A 138 -8.10 -24.05 -24.79
C PRO A 138 -7.55 -23.26 -23.59
N GLU A 139 -8.18 -22.14 -23.21
CA GLU A 139 -7.75 -21.32 -22.07
C GLU A 139 -8.14 -21.99 -20.75
N ILE A 140 -9.38 -22.49 -20.65
CA ILE A 140 -9.89 -23.19 -19.46
C ILE A 140 -9.14 -24.50 -19.23
N SER A 141 -8.97 -25.31 -20.28
CA SER A 141 -8.25 -26.58 -20.18
C SER A 141 -6.77 -26.41 -19.82
N SER A 142 -6.13 -25.33 -20.27
CA SER A 142 -4.76 -25.00 -19.88
C SER A 142 -4.67 -24.62 -18.41
N GLY A 143 -5.57 -23.77 -17.90
CA GLY A 143 -5.65 -23.42 -16.48
C GLY A 143 -5.92 -24.63 -15.59
N LEU A 144 -6.85 -25.50 -15.99
CA LEU A 144 -7.15 -26.74 -15.27
C LEU A 144 -5.93 -27.69 -15.26
N ARG A 145 -5.20 -27.81 -16.38
CA ARG A 145 -3.98 -28.63 -16.43
C ARG A 145 -2.91 -28.11 -15.48
N ILE A 146 -2.70 -26.80 -15.40
CA ILE A 146 -1.76 -26.18 -14.46
C ILE A 146 -2.20 -26.47 -13.02
N LEU A 147 -3.49 -26.29 -12.72
CA LEU A 147 -4.04 -26.58 -11.39
C LEU A 147 -3.84 -28.05 -10.98
N LEU A 148 -4.11 -28.99 -11.89
CA LEU A 148 -3.89 -30.42 -11.64
C LEU A 148 -2.42 -30.76 -11.43
N GLN A 149 -1.51 -30.12 -12.17
CA GLN A 149 -0.06 -30.31 -11.98
C GLN A 149 0.43 -29.70 -10.66
N PHE A 150 -0.11 -28.54 -10.26
CA PHE A 150 0.12 -27.98 -8.93
C PHE A 150 -0.35 -28.93 -7.84
N LEU A 151 -1.59 -29.44 -7.93
CA LEU A 151 -2.15 -30.37 -6.95
C LEU A 151 -1.31 -31.67 -6.87
N LYS A 152 -0.83 -32.17 -8.01
CA LYS A 152 0.09 -33.32 -8.07
C LYS A 152 1.41 -33.04 -7.36
N GLY A 153 2.03 -31.89 -7.61
CA GLY A 153 3.28 -31.48 -6.95
C GLY A 153 3.10 -31.24 -5.45
N PHE A 154 2.00 -30.61 -5.06
CA PHE A 154 1.62 -30.38 -3.67
C PHE A 154 1.45 -31.68 -2.90
N GLY A 155 0.70 -32.65 -3.46
CA GLY A 155 0.54 -33.97 -2.85
C GLY A 155 1.86 -34.74 -2.71
N ALA A 156 2.74 -34.66 -3.72
CA ALA A 156 4.06 -35.27 -3.67
C ALA A 156 4.98 -34.65 -2.58
N GLY A 157 4.82 -33.36 -2.26
CA GLY A 157 5.55 -32.69 -1.19
C GLY A 157 4.99 -32.95 0.22
N MET A 158 3.80 -33.55 0.33
CA MET A 158 3.17 -33.92 1.60
C MET A 158 3.38 -35.38 1.99
N THR A 159 3.79 -36.23 1.05
CA THR A 159 4.22 -37.60 1.34
C THR A 159 5.66 -37.61 1.89
N PRO A 160 5.95 -38.43 2.92
CA PRO A 160 7.27 -38.50 3.55
C PRO A 160 8.37 -39.04 2.61
#